data_AF-X1F2Y4-F1
#
_entry.id   AF-X1F2Y4-F1
#
_cell.length_a   1.000
_cell.length_b   1.000
_cell.length_c   1.000
_cell.angle_alpha   90.00
_cell.angle_beta   90.00
_cell.angle_gamma   90.00
#
_symmetry.space_group_name_H-M   'P 1'
#
loop_
_entity.id
_entity.type
_entity.pdbx_description
1 polymer ?
#
loop_
_entity_poly.entity_id
_entity_poly.type
_entity_poly.pdbx_seq_one_letter_code
_entity_poly.pdbx_strand_id
1 'polypeptide(L)'
;ALLASSLDKFAVEIRHLQRTEVLEVEEAFTKGQKGSSSMPHKMNPVRTERISGLARIVRSNLQAALENISLWHERDISHSSAERIIIPDSFILTDFILAETVDIIKNWKVNADRMKENIDLTRGLIFSQSVLLALTKKGISREQAFRLVQRNSLKAWKERFDFKDLMQSDKEIREILTKEEVNSCFSLQPYLEKIDYIFDRVLRDES
;
A
#
# COMPACT_ATOMS: atom_id res chain seq x y z
N ALA A 1 -12.20 -0.42 -18.94
CA ALA A 1 -12.58 -0.87 -17.58
C ALA A 1 -11.39 -1.37 -16.74
N LEU A 2 -10.70 -2.45 -17.11
CA LEU A 2 -9.61 -3.03 -16.28
C LEU A 2 -8.42 -2.09 -16.06
N LEU A 3 -8.00 -1.35 -17.09
CA LEU A 3 -6.95 -0.32 -16.96
C LEU A 3 -7.36 0.74 -15.93
N ALA A 4 -8.54 1.34 -16.09
CA ALA A 4 -9.06 2.32 -15.14
C ALA A 4 -9.16 1.77 -13.70
N SER A 5 -9.56 0.49 -13.53
CA SER A 5 -9.55 -0.16 -12.20
C SER A 5 -8.15 -0.33 -11.62
N SER A 6 -7.13 -0.57 -12.45
CA SER A 6 -5.75 -0.68 -12.01
C SER A 6 -5.19 0.68 -11.59
N LEU A 7 -5.57 1.75 -12.30
CA LEU A 7 -5.20 3.13 -11.95
C LEU A 7 -5.95 3.61 -10.69
N ASP A 8 -7.21 3.20 -10.50
CA ASP A 8 -7.97 3.39 -9.25
C ASP A 8 -7.27 2.73 -8.05
N LYS A 9 -6.73 1.52 -8.21
CA LYS A 9 -5.91 0.86 -7.19
C LYS A 9 -4.70 1.72 -6.79
N PHE A 10 -3.98 2.28 -7.75
CA PHE A 10 -2.84 3.17 -7.46
C PHE A 10 -3.28 4.47 -6.79
N ALA A 11 -4.39 5.05 -7.24
CA ALA A 11 -4.96 6.25 -6.66
C ALA A 11 -5.37 6.03 -5.19
N VAL A 12 -5.98 4.89 -4.87
CA VAL A 12 -6.33 4.50 -3.49
C VAL A 12 -5.09 4.36 -2.62
N GLU A 13 -4.01 3.75 -3.13
CA GLU A 13 -2.76 3.64 -2.38
C GLU A 13 -2.17 5.01 -2.05
N ILE A 14 -2.09 5.91 -3.01
CA ILE A 14 -1.60 7.29 -2.78
C ILE A 14 -2.47 8.00 -1.73
N ARG A 15 -3.79 7.82 -1.76
CA ARG A 15 -4.71 8.38 -0.75
C ARG A 15 -4.45 7.79 0.64
N HIS A 16 -4.10 6.51 0.73
CA HIS A 16 -3.72 5.89 2.00
C HIS A 16 -2.39 6.43 2.52
N LEU A 17 -1.40 6.61 1.65
CA LEU A 17 -0.08 7.13 2.04
C LEU A 17 -0.10 8.62 2.38
N GLN A 18 -1.04 9.40 1.83
CA GLN A 18 -1.19 10.83 2.08
C GLN A 18 -2.06 11.17 3.31
N ARG A 19 -2.69 10.19 3.98
CA ARG A 19 -3.46 10.48 5.20
C ARG A 19 -2.56 11.05 6.30
N THR A 20 -3.11 11.93 7.13
CA THR A 20 -2.37 12.67 8.17
C THR A 20 -1.58 11.79 9.13
N GLU A 21 -2.06 10.60 9.45
CA GLU A 21 -1.37 9.67 10.36
C GLU A 21 -0.19 8.96 9.70
N VAL A 22 -0.17 8.85 8.37
CA VAL A 22 0.85 8.14 7.58
C VAL A 22 1.85 9.13 6.99
N LEU A 23 1.41 10.03 6.11
CA LEU A 23 2.20 11.09 5.45
C LEU A 23 3.51 10.61 4.79
N GLU A 24 3.46 9.45 4.16
CA GLU A 24 4.61 8.87 3.46
C GLU A 24 4.75 9.38 2.02
N VAL A 25 3.62 9.69 1.39
CA VAL A 25 3.55 10.21 0.01
C VAL A 25 2.54 11.33 -0.06
N GLU A 26 2.82 12.36 -0.85
CA GLU A 26 1.91 13.48 -1.09
C GLU A 26 1.83 13.81 -2.58
N GLU A 27 0.61 14.06 -3.09
CA GLU A 27 0.41 14.71 -4.38
C GLU A 27 1.14 16.07 -4.43
N ALA A 28 1.72 16.41 -5.58
CA ALA A 28 2.38 17.70 -5.77
C ALA A 28 1.40 18.85 -5.49
N PHE A 29 1.77 19.75 -4.58
CA PHE A 29 1.00 20.94 -4.26
C PHE A 29 1.56 22.15 -5.01
N THR A 30 0.80 22.67 -5.97
CA THR A 30 1.27 23.78 -6.82
C THR A 30 1.14 25.13 -6.11
N LYS A 31 2.05 26.07 -6.43
CA LYS A 31 2.03 27.41 -5.85
C LYS A 31 0.71 28.12 -6.21
N GLY A 32 -0.08 28.48 -5.20
CA GLY A 32 -1.39 29.10 -5.36
C GLY A 32 -2.58 28.14 -5.32
N GLN A 33 -2.34 26.84 -5.25
CA GLN A 33 -3.39 25.85 -5.02
C GLN A 33 -4.01 26.06 -3.62
N LYS A 34 -5.34 26.10 -3.56
CA LYS A 34 -6.07 26.10 -2.28
C LYS A 34 -6.51 24.68 -1.98
N GLY A 35 -5.96 24.09 -0.93
CA GLY A 35 -6.36 22.74 -0.51
C GLY A 35 -7.66 22.73 0.31
N SER A 36 -8.06 23.87 0.88
CA SER A 36 -9.37 24.08 1.50
C SER A 36 -9.71 25.58 1.53
N SER A 37 -11.00 25.93 1.57
CA SER A 37 -11.47 27.31 1.72
C SER A 37 -11.15 27.91 3.09
N SER A 38 -11.05 27.08 4.13
CA SER A 38 -10.97 27.52 5.53
C SER A 38 -9.79 26.95 6.31
N MET A 39 -9.08 25.94 5.78
CA MET A 39 -7.94 25.30 6.46
C MET A 39 -6.66 25.41 5.62
N PRO A 40 -5.79 26.41 5.90
CA PRO A 40 -4.59 26.66 5.08
C PRO A 40 -3.57 25.52 5.04
N HIS A 41 -3.57 24.63 6.05
CA HIS A 41 -2.66 23.49 6.14
C HIS A 41 -3.17 22.23 5.41
N LYS A 42 -4.41 22.23 4.91
CA LYS A 42 -5.05 21.02 4.40
C LYS A 42 -4.57 20.72 2.98
N MET A 43 -3.74 19.70 2.83
CA MET A 43 -3.32 19.15 1.53
C MET A 43 -4.06 17.84 1.26
N ASN A 44 -5.01 17.86 0.32
CA ASN A 44 -5.83 16.68 0.01
C ASN A 44 -5.36 16.01 -1.28
N PRO A 45 -5.47 14.67 -1.38
CA PRO A 45 -5.21 13.90 -2.58
C PRO A 45 -6.37 14.02 -3.59
N VAL A 46 -6.72 15.24 -4.01
CA VAL A 46 -7.93 15.50 -4.82
C VAL A 46 -7.86 14.88 -6.21
N ARG A 47 -6.66 14.73 -6.77
CA ARG A 47 -6.48 14.23 -8.14
C ARG A 47 -6.67 12.71 -8.17
N THR A 48 -6.14 12.00 -7.19
CA THR A 48 -6.36 10.56 -7.02
C THR A 48 -7.80 10.23 -6.57
N GLU A 49 -8.44 11.09 -5.79
CA GLU A 49 -9.89 10.99 -5.52
C GLU A 49 -10.71 11.12 -6.81
N ARG A 50 -10.36 12.08 -7.69
CA ARG A 50 -10.96 12.23 -9.02
C ARG A 50 -10.75 10.99 -9.89
N ILE A 51 -9.53 10.45 -9.96
CA ILE A 51 -9.25 9.19 -10.67
C ILE A 51 -10.19 8.08 -10.19
N SER A 52 -10.35 7.94 -8.87
CA SER A 52 -11.24 6.93 -8.28
C SER A 52 -12.70 7.10 -8.72
N GLY A 53 -13.17 8.34 -8.81
CA GLY A 53 -14.51 8.69 -9.29
C GLY A 53 -14.72 8.34 -10.77
N LEU A 54 -13.80 8.76 -11.64
CA LEU A 54 -13.90 8.53 -13.08
C LEU A 54 -13.73 7.03 -13.44
N ALA A 55 -12.89 6.30 -12.71
CA ALA A 55 -12.74 4.86 -12.89
C ALA A 55 -14.05 4.10 -12.64
N ARG A 56 -14.91 4.58 -11.72
CA ARG A 56 -16.26 4.01 -11.51
C ARG A 56 -17.13 4.18 -12.75
N ILE A 57 -17.10 5.35 -13.39
CA ILE A 57 -17.86 5.61 -14.63
C ILE A 57 -17.39 4.68 -15.76
N VAL A 58 -16.07 4.55 -15.96
CA VAL A 58 -15.51 3.65 -16.99
C VAL A 58 -15.90 2.18 -16.73
N ARG A 59 -16.02 1.76 -15.45
CA ARG A 59 -16.54 0.43 -15.10
C ARG A 59 -18.04 0.31 -15.36
N SER A 60 -18.84 1.34 -15.05
CA SER A 60 -20.28 1.33 -15.33
C SER A 60 -20.57 1.18 -16.82
N ASN A 61 -19.78 1.83 -17.69
CA ASN A 61 -19.91 1.69 -19.14
C ASN A 61 -19.69 0.26 -19.67
N LEU A 62 -18.91 -0.57 -18.95
CA LEU A 62 -18.73 -1.98 -19.31
C LEU A 62 -20.05 -2.76 -19.26
N GLN A 63 -20.94 -2.44 -18.33
CA GLN A 63 -22.21 -3.15 -18.20
C GLN A 63 -23.05 -2.98 -19.48
N ALA A 64 -23.17 -1.76 -19.99
CA ALA A 64 -23.86 -1.49 -21.25
C ALA A 64 -23.19 -2.17 -22.45
N ALA A 65 -21.85 -2.21 -22.47
CA ALA A 65 -21.12 -2.94 -23.52
C ALA A 65 -21.40 -4.45 -23.51
N LEU A 66 -21.56 -5.06 -22.33
CA LEU A 66 -21.91 -6.47 -22.20
C LEU A 66 -23.36 -6.74 -22.64
N GLU A 67 -24.27 -5.82 -22.33
CA GLU A 67 -25.68 -5.92 -22.73
C GLU A 67 -25.87 -5.79 -24.25
N ASN A 68 -24.95 -5.12 -24.96
CA ASN A 68 -24.96 -5.02 -26.42
C ASN A 68 -24.62 -6.32 -27.17
N ILE A 69 -24.24 -7.41 -26.49
CA ILE A 69 -23.78 -8.66 -27.14
C ILE A 69 -24.93 -9.44 -27.79
N SER A 70 -26.07 -9.53 -27.11
CA SER A 70 -27.18 -10.44 -27.48
C SER A 70 -28.12 -9.83 -28.53
N LEU A 71 -27.57 -9.47 -29.69
CA LEU A 71 -28.35 -8.92 -30.81
C LEU A 71 -29.22 -10.00 -31.48
N TRP A 72 -30.31 -9.57 -32.12
CA TRP A 72 -31.26 -10.48 -32.76
C TRP A 72 -30.82 -10.89 -34.16
N HIS A 73 -30.74 -12.20 -34.42
CA HIS A 73 -30.41 -12.81 -35.72
C HIS A 73 -29.11 -12.25 -36.34
N GLU A 74 -29.16 -11.70 -37.56
CA GLU A 74 -27.99 -11.13 -38.24
C GLU A 74 -27.54 -9.79 -37.64
N ARG A 75 -28.47 -9.03 -37.03
CA ARG A 75 -28.25 -7.79 -36.24
C ARG A 75 -29.56 -7.04 -35.96
N ASP A 76 -29.61 -6.36 -34.82
CA ASP A 76 -30.45 -5.18 -34.59
C ASP A 76 -29.58 -3.95 -34.27
N ILE A 77 -30.20 -2.76 -34.12
CA ILE A 77 -29.49 -1.48 -34.00
C ILE A 77 -29.45 -0.92 -32.57
N SER A 78 -29.94 -1.66 -31.56
CA SER A 78 -30.04 -1.18 -30.18
C SER A 78 -28.69 -0.73 -29.60
N HIS A 79 -27.60 -1.45 -29.93
CA HIS A 79 -26.25 -1.12 -29.51
C HIS A 79 -25.78 0.28 -29.95
N SER A 80 -26.24 0.78 -31.10
CA SER A 80 -25.75 2.04 -31.69
C SER A 80 -26.05 3.27 -30.82
N SER A 81 -27.19 3.35 -30.14
CA SER A 81 -27.49 4.50 -29.26
C SER A 81 -26.65 4.47 -27.98
N ALA A 82 -26.44 3.27 -27.40
CA ALA A 82 -25.57 3.08 -26.24
C ALA A 82 -24.10 3.37 -26.59
N GLU A 83 -23.60 2.85 -27.72
CA GLU A 83 -22.22 3.00 -28.18
C GLU A 83 -21.82 4.46 -28.45
N ARG A 84 -22.76 5.30 -28.91
CA ARG A 84 -22.53 6.74 -29.05
C ARG A 84 -22.17 7.44 -27.74
N ILE A 85 -22.50 6.84 -26.60
CA ILE A 85 -22.15 7.34 -25.27
C ILE A 85 -20.94 6.58 -24.76
N ILE A 86 -21.06 5.25 -24.63
CA ILE A 86 -20.09 4.47 -23.86
C ILE A 86 -18.73 4.36 -24.54
N ILE A 87 -18.64 4.39 -25.87
CA ILE A 87 -17.35 4.34 -26.57
C ILE A 87 -16.57 5.64 -26.34
N PRO A 88 -17.03 6.82 -26.80
CA PRO A 88 -16.26 8.05 -26.63
C PRO A 88 -15.96 8.35 -25.16
N ASP A 89 -16.95 8.22 -24.28
CA ASP A 89 -16.76 8.49 -22.85
C ASP A 89 -15.72 7.56 -22.23
N SER A 90 -15.74 6.27 -22.55
CA SER A 90 -14.76 5.33 -21.99
C SER A 90 -13.35 5.62 -22.45
N PHE A 91 -13.14 5.98 -23.73
CA PHE A 91 -11.82 6.30 -24.25
C PHE A 91 -11.30 7.63 -23.69
N ILE A 92 -12.12 8.69 -23.73
CA ILE A 92 -11.73 10.02 -23.22
C ILE A 92 -11.42 9.96 -21.72
N LEU A 93 -12.27 9.30 -20.92
CA LEU A 93 -12.04 9.18 -19.49
C LEU A 93 -10.80 8.33 -19.18
N THR A 94 -10.58 7.24 -19.91
CA THR A 94 -9.41 6.39 -19.68
C THR A 94 -8.11 7.11 -20.03
N ASP A 95 -8.09 7.85 -21.14
CA ASP A 95 -6.96 8.69 -21.54
C ASP A 95 -6.65 9.76 -20.48
N PHE A 96 -7.68 10.48 -20.02
CA PHE A 96 -7.55 11.46 -18.95
C PHE A 96 -7.01 10.84 -17.66
N ILE A 97 -7.58 9.71 -17.22
CA ILE A 97 -7.12 9.02 -16.00
C ILE A 97 -5.65 8.62 -16.14
N LEU A 98 -5.23 8.12 -17.31
CA LEU A 98 -3.86 7.70 -17.55
C LEU A 98 -2.88 8.88 -17.50
N ALA A 99 -3.16 9.94 -18.25
CA ALA A 99 -2.33 11.15 -18.27
C ALA A 99 -2.21 11.76 -16.88
N GLU A 100 -3.33 11.83 -16.16
CA GLU A 100 -3.38 12.31 -14.78
C GLU A 100 -2.55 11.45 -13.83
N THR A 101 -2.65 10.13 -13.94
CA THR A 101 -1.86 9.20 -13.10
C THR A 101 -0.37 9.36 -13.34
N VAL A 102 0.06 9.47 -14.60
CA VAL A 102 1.47 9.68 -14.96
C VAL A 102 2.01 10.98 -14.36
N ASP A 103 1.25 12.07 -14.47
CA ASP A 103 1.66 13.37 -13.93
C ASP A 103 1.74 13.36 -12.39
N ILE A 104 0.82 12.68 -11.71
CA ILE A 104 0.88 12.52 -10.25
C ILE A 104 2.14 11.76 -9.84
N ILE A 105 2.39 10.58 -10.42
CA ILE A 105 3.54 9.74 -10.05
C ILE A 105 4.87 10.44 -10.37
N LYS A 106 4.93 11.18 -11.49
CA LYS A 106 6.13 11.93 -11.87
C LYS A 106 6.51 13.02 -10.87
N ASN A 107 5.52 13.63 -10.21
CA ASN A 107 5.71 14.84 -9.41
C ASN A 107 5.42 14.64 -7.91
N TRP A 108 5.00 13.45 -7.47
CA TRP A 108 4.71 13.20 -6.06
C TRP A 108 5.92 13.43 -5.16
N LYS A 109 5.64 13.73 -3.89
CA LYS A 109 6.66 13.88 -2.87
C LYS A 109 6.68 12.62 -2.01
N VAL A 110 7.86 12.00 -1.90
CA VAL A 110 8.09 10.83 -1.05
C VAL A 110 8.84 11.28 0.21
N ASN A 111 8.34 10.91 1.38
CA ASN A 111 8.93 11.22 2.67
C ASN A 111 9.55 9.97 3.31
N ALA A 112 10.80 9.67 2.92
CA ALA A 112 11.52 8.48 3.40
C ALA A 112 11.76 8.48 4.92
N ASP A 113 11.99 9.66 5.51
CA ASP A 113 12.16 9.78 6.96
C ASP A 113 10.86 9.40 7.69
N ARG A 114 9.71 9.87 7.19
CA ARG A 114 8.41 9.49 7.74
C ARG A 114 8.10 8.01 7.58
N MET A 115 8.44 7.40 6.44
CA MET A 115 8.34 5.95 6.25
C MET A 115 9.13 5.19 7.32
N LYS A 116 10.36 5.65 7.62
CA LYS A 116 11.19 5.04 8.65
C LYS A 116 10.63 5.22 10.05
N GLU A 117 10.12 6.40 10.38
CA GLU A 117 9.39 6.63 11.64
C GLU A 117 8.17 5.69 11.77
N ASN A 118 7.44 5.47 10.67
CA ASN A 118 6.25 4.63 10.66
C ASN A 118 6.56 3.15 10.91
N ILE A 119 7.72 2.66 10.45
CA ILE A 119 8.23 1.31 10.78
C ILE A 119 8.38 1.16 12.30
N ASP A 120 8.88 2.20 12.97
CA ASP A 120 9.16 2.19 14.41
C ASP A 120 7.92 2.48 15.27
N LEU A 121 6.78 2.89 14.70
CA LEU A 121 5.54 3.22 15.44
C LEU A 121 5.05 2.08 16.34
N THR A 122 5.29 0.84 15.93
CA THR A 122 4.89 -0.35 16.70
C THR A 122 5.98 -0.82 17.68
N ARG A 123 7.03 -0.02 17.90
CA ARG A 123 8.11 -0.26 18.89
C ARG A 123 8.78 -1.63 18.73
N GLY A 124 9.05 -1.99 17.47
CA GLY A 124 9.70 -3.25 17.11
C GLY A 124 8.80 -4.49 17.05
N LEU A 125 7.48 -4.37 17.26
CA LEU A 125 6.57 -5.51 17.20
C LEU A 125 6.53 -6.22 15.82
N ILE A 126 6.85 -5.50 14.74
CA ILE A 126 6.98 -6.08 13.39
C ILE A 126 8.03 -7.22 13.33
N PHE A 127 9.00 -7.24 14.24
CA PHE A 127 10.05 -8.25 14.32
C PHE A 127 9.67 -9.48 15.16
N SER A 128 8.43 -9.54 15.69
CA SER A 128 7.96 -10.66 16.53
C SER A 128 8.09 -12.02 15.85
N GLN A 129 7.85 -12.10 14.54
CA GLN A 129 8.05 -13.33 13.77
C GLN A 129 9.53 -13.73 13.72
N SER A 130 10.45 -12.76 13.52
CA SER A 130 11.89 -13.02 13.49
C SER A 130 12.38 -13.61 14.80
N VAL A 131 11.91 -13.09 15.94
CA VAL A 131 12.24 -13.65 17.27
C VAL A 131 11.66 -15.05 17.44
N LEU A 132 10.41 -15.28 17.03
CA LEU A 132 9.79 -16.62 17.09
C LEU A 132 10.61 -17.64 16.29
N LEU A 133 11.05 -17.28 15.09
CA LEU A 133 11.88 -18.14 14.25
C LEU A 133 13.26 -18.39 14.88
N ALA A 134 13.88 -17.38 15.49
CA ALA A 134 15.15 -17.55 16.21
C ALA A 134 15.02 -18.52 17.39
N LEU A 135 13.95 -18.40 18.18
CA LEU A 135 13.66 -19.32 19.29
C LEU A 135 13.46 -20.76 18.80
N THR A 136 12.64 -20.97 17.76
CA THR A 136 12.42 -22.33 17.22
C THR A 136 13.69 -22.95 16.63
N LYS A 137 14.58 -22.16 16.03
CA LYS A 137 15.90 -22.62 15.56
C LYS A 137 16.82 -23.09 16.71
N LYS A 138 16.58 -22.64 17.94
CA LYS A 138 17.28 -23.11 19.15
C LYS A 138 16.69 -24.38 19.75
N GLY A 139 15.64 -24.94 19.16
CA GLY A 139 15.12 -26.26 19.51
C GLY A 139 13.89 -26.26 20.43
N ILE A 140 13.34 -25.10 20.80
CA ILE A 140 12.06 -25.07 21.52
C ILE A 140 10.87 -25.26 20.57
N SER A 141 9.77 -25.79 21.10
CA SER A 141 8.56 -25.99 20.31
C SER A 141 7.97 -24.67 19.82
N ARG A 142 7.33 -24.70 18.65
CA ARG A 142 6.67 -23.53 18.07
C ARG A 142 5.60 -22.93 18.99
N GLU A 143 4.88 -23.79 19.71
CA GLU A 143 3.88 -23.38 20.70
C GLU A 143 4.51 -22.64 21.88
N GLN A 144 5.63 -23.16 22.40
CA GLN A 144 6.37 -22.50 23.48
C GLN A 144 6.94 -21.15 23.01
N ALA A 145 7.55 -21.09 21.82
CA ALA A 145 8.05 -19.86 21.22
C ALA A 145 6.94 -18.82 21.03
N PHE A 146 5.78 -19.25 20.52
CA PHE A 146 4.62 -18.38 20.33
C PHE A 146 4.15 -17.79 21.66
N ARG A 147 4.02 -18.60 22.71
CA ARG A 147 3.63 -18.15 24.06
C ARG A 147 4.60 -17.09 24.61
N LEU A 148 5.91 -17.30 24.47
CA LEU A 148 6.95 -16.38 24.94
C LEU A 148 6.92 -15.04 24.19
N VAL A 149 6.79 -15.09 22.86
CA VAL A 149 6.70 -13.88 22.04
C VAL A 149 5.39 -13.15 22.31
N GLN A 150 4.25 -13.84 22.30
CA GLN A 150 2.92 -13.26 22.48
C GLN A 150 2.79 -12.51 23.81
N ARG A 151 3.24 -13.09 24.94
CA ARG A 151 3.12 -12.42 26.25
C ARG A 151 3.84 -11.07 26.27
N ASN A 152 5.02 -11.01 25.67
CA ASN A 152 5.83 -9.80 25.62
C ASN A 152 5.32 -8.82 24.56
N SER A 153 4.83 -9.31 23.42
CA SER A 153 4.20 -8.46 22.40
C SER A 153 2.96 -7.74 22.96
N LEU A 154 2.11 -8.48 23.70
CA LEU A 154 0.94 -7.90 24.36
C LEU A 154 1.33 -6.88 25.44
N LYS A 155 2.40 -7.15 26.17
CA LYS A 155 2.95 -6.22 27.16
C LYS A 155 3.50 -4.95 26.50
N ALA A 156 4.32 -5.07 25.45
CA ALA A 156 4.83 -3.93 24.68
C ALA A 156 3.69 -3.05 24.15
N TRP A 157 2.63 -3.68 23.63
CA TRP A 157 1.47 -2.95 23.10
C TRP A 157 0.69 -2.19 24.18
N LYS A 158 0.32 -2.88 25.27
CA LYS A 158 -0.51 -2.29 26.34
C LYS A 158 0.24 -1.23 27.14
N GLU A 159 1.49 -1.51 27.47
CA GLU A 159 2.30 -0.69 28.39
C GLU A 159 3.25 0.25 27.64
N ARG A 160 3.21 0.23 26.29
CA ARG A 160 4.02 1.11 25.43
C ARG A 160 5.54 0.93 25.61
N PHE A 161 5.96 -0.26 26.03
CA PHE A 161 7.38 -0.61 26.12
C PHE A 161 7.98 -0.93 24.76
N ASP A 162 9.29 -0.78 24.67
CA ASP A 162 10.05 -1.26 23.53
C ASP A 162 10.09 -2.80 23.53
N PHE A 163 9.71 -3.40 22.40
CA PHE A 163 9.61 -4.86 22.30
C PHE A 163 10.97 -5.53 22.40
N LYS A 164 12.04 -4.89 21.88
CA LYS A 164 13.41 -5.42 21.94
C LYS A 164 13.90 -5.48 23.38
N ASP A 165 13.65 -4.43 24.16
CA ASP A 165 14.02 -4.40 25.58
C ASP A 165 13.30 -5.49 26.39
N LEU A 166 12.03 -5.77 26.08
CA LEU A 166 11.30 -6.88 26.71
C LEU A 166 11.90 -8.24 26.34
N MET A 167 12.28 -8.46 25.07
CA MET A 167 12.97 -9.68 24.65
C MET A 167 14.31 -9.86 25.35
N GLN A 168 15.05 -8.78 25.59
CA GLN A 168 16.35 -8.82 26.26
C GLN A 168 16.26 -8.98 27.78
N SER A 169 15.12 -8.66 28.39
CA SER A 169 14.92 -8.72 29.85
C SER A 169 14.17 -9.97 30.32
N ASP A 170 13.41 -10.63 29.44
CA ASP A 170 12.67 -11.86 29.75
C ASP A 170 13.63 -13.02 30.06
N LYS A 171 13.50 -13.61 31.26
CA LYS A 171 14.38 -14.67 31.75
C LYS A 171 14.33 -15.94 30.88
N GLU A 172 13.14 -16.38 30.47
CA GLU A 172 12.99 -17.59 29.66
C GLU A 172 13.58 -17.39 28.25
N ILE A 173 13.52 -16.17 27.71
CA ILE A 173 14.13 -15.86 26.41
C ILE A 173 15.66 -15.82 26.52
N ARG A 174 16.20 -15.22 27.59
CA ARG A 174 17.65 -15.12 27.83
C ARG A 174 18.33 -16.48 28.08
N GLU A 175 17.58 -17.47 28.55
CA GLU A 175 18.08 -18.84 28.69
C GLU A 175 18.29 -19.53 27.33
N ILE A 176 17.68 -19.00 26.26
CA ILE A 176 17.64 -19.64 24.93
C ILE A 176 18.41 -18.82 23.89
N LEU A 177 18.28 -17.48 23.93
CA LEU A 177 18.92 -16.54 23.01
C LEU A 177 19.86 -15.60 23.77
N THR A 178 21.04 -15.41 23.19
CA THR A 178 21.99 -14.37 23.63
C THR A 178 21.48 -12.98 23.27
N LYS A 179 22.07 -11.95 23.88
CA LYS A 179 21.70 -10.55 23.60
C LYS A 179 21.96 -10.19 22.13
N GLU A 180 23.05 -10.69 21.58
CA GLU A 180 23.47 -10.50 20.19
C GLU A 180 22.48 -11.17 19.22
N GLU A 181 22.00 -12.37 19.55
CA GLU A 181 20.99 -13.06 18.74
C GLU A 181 19.64 -12.33 18.78
N VAL A 182 19.22 -11.85 19.95
CA VAL A 182 18.03 -10.99 20.05
C VAL A 182 18.23 -9.72 19.22
N ASN A 183 19.37 -9.05 19.32
CA ASN A 183 19.66 -7.85 18.51
C ASN A 183 19.53 -8.12 17.00
N SER A 184 20.03 -9.26 16.53
CA SER A 184 19.99 -9.64 15.12
C SER A 184 18.56 -9.81 14.57
N CYS A 185 17.60 -10.14 15.44
CA CYS A 185 16.20 -10.30 15.04
C CYS A 185 15.51 -8.97 14.70
N PHE A 186 16.03 -7.85 15.20
CA PHE A 186 15.50 -6.50 15.01
C PHE A 186 16.25 -5.76 13.91
N SER A 187 16.37 -6.42 12.76
CA SER A 187 17.02 -5.87 11.56
C SER A 187 16.05 -5.89 10.39
N LEU A 188 16.04 -4.81 9.60
CA LEU A 188 15.29 -4.74 8.36
C LEU A 188 15.98 -5.48 7.21
N GLN A 189 17.29 -5.76 7.33
CA GLN A 189 18.08 -6.33 6.23
C GLN A 189 17.47 -7.58 5.59
N PRO A 190 16.97 -8.57 6.35
CA PRO A 190 16.37 -9.77 5.75
C PRO A 190 15.15 -9.48 4.89
N TYR A 191 14.41 -8.40 5.16
CA TYR A 191 13.26 -7.98 4.37
C TYR A 191 13.65 -7.25 3.08
N LEU A 192 14.89 -6.74 3.01
CA LEU A 192 15.42 -5.98 1.87
C LEU A 192 16.30 -6.84 0.94
N GLU A 193 16.75 -8.02 1.39
CA GLU A 193 17.67 -8.91 0.66
C GLU A 193 17.22 -9.33 -0.75
N LYS A 194 15.91 -9.30 -1.02
CA LYS A 194 15.35 -9.75 -2.31
C LYS A 194 14.86 -8.61 -3.20
N ILE A 195 15.14 -7.35 -2.84
CA ILE A 195 14.73 -6.19 -3.64
C ILE A 195 15.34 -6.27 -5.05
N ASP A 196 16.66 -6.44 -5.17
CA ASP A 196 17.33 -6.48 -6.47
C ASP A 196 16.78 -7.60 -7.37
N TYR A 197 16.55 -8.79 -6.80
CA TYR A 197 15.94 -9.91 -7.52
C TYR A 197 14.53 -9.58 -8.08
N ILE A 198 13.73 -8.81 -7.33
CA ILE A 198 12.40 -8.39 -7.78
C ILE A 198 12.51 -7.35 -8.89
N PHE A 199 13.41 -6.36 -8.73
CA PHE A 199 13.67 -5.34 -9.75
C PHE A 199 14.16 -5.98 -11.05
N ASP A 200 15.14 -6.87 -11.00
CA ASP A 200 15.68 -7.60 -12.14
C ASP A 200 14.61 -8.41 -12.87
N ARG A 201 13.60 -8.93 -12.16
CA ARG A 201 12.52 -9.71 -12.77
C ARG A 201 11.48 -8.82 -13.45
N VAL A 202 11.21 -7.64 -12.91
CA VAL A 202 10.13 -6.75 -13.38
C VAL A 202 10.62 -5.80 -14.47
N LEU A 203 11.86 -5.31 -14.37
CA LEU A 203 12.42 -4.27 -15.25
C LEU A 203 13.45 -4.81 -16.26
N ARG A 204 13.58 -6.14 -16.38
CA ARG A 204 14.60 -6.81 -17.22
C ARG A 204 14.65 -6.32 -18.67
N ASP A 205 13.49 -5.96 -19.22
CA ASP A 205 13.34 -5.58 -20.63
C ASP A 205 13.43 -4.04 -20.84
N GLU A 206 13.67 -3.26 -19.78
CA GLU A 206 13.80 -1.79 -19.82
C GLU A 206 15.26 -1.30 -19.71
N SER A 207 16.25 -2.21 -19.64
CA SER A 207 17.69 -1.90 -19.51
C SER A 207 18.48 -2.04 -20.81
#